data_AF-I4EUF9-F1
#
_entry.id   AF-I4EUF9-F1
#
_cell.length_a   1.000
_cell.length_b   1.000
_cell.length_c   1.000
_cell.angle_alpha   90.00
_cell.angle_beta   90.00
_cell.angle_gamma   90.00
#
_symmetry.space_group_name_H-M   'P 1'
#
loop_
_entity.id
_entity.type
_entity.pdbx_description
1 polymer ?
#
loop_
_entity_poly.entity_id
_entity_poly.type
_entity_poly.pdbx_seq_one_letter_code
_entity_poly.pdbx_strand_id
1 'polypeptide(L)'
;MARLVVSRPLLPRRAVPLTRPELAVAVVSLVTLVFHCAAMFFTPWTDTLPGGEFLGEPIRQLGTVSHWTYWLPAGALLLAVRRLWWPAPVVLAVALAGVGITMFWPYMLVTHLAWLAAAGLAWVFIAGALIGGGSGAHPASRPAPARVG
;
A
#
# COMPACT_ATOMS: atom_id res chain seq x y z
N MET A 1 -22.63 -23.47 -25.84
CA MET A 1 -21.39 -24.06 -25.32
C MET A 1 -20.27 -23.03 -25.42
N ALA A 2 -19.97 -22.32 -24.34
CA ALA A 2 -18.82 -21.41 -24.29
C ALA A 2 -18.04 -21.73 -23.02
N ARG A 3 -17.06 -22.65 -23.15
CA ARG A 3 -16.04 -22.86 -22.12
C ARG A 3 -15.13 -21.65 -22.17
N LEU A 4 -15.30 -20.74 -21.21
CA LEU A 4 -14.26 -19.79 -20.84
C LEU A 4 -13.07 -20.61 -20.34
N VAL A 5 -12.15 -20.89 -21.27
CA VAL A 5 -10.79 -21.29 -20.97
C VAL A 5 -10.14 -20.06 -20.35
N VAL A 6 -10.35 -19.89 -19.03
CA VAL A 6 -9.53 -19.00 -18.23
C VAL A 6 -8.16 -19.65 -18.18
N SER A 7 -7.35 -19.17 -19.10
CA SER A 7 -5.92 -19.40 -19.20
C SER A 7 -5.30 -19.40 -17.80
N ARG A 8 -4.73 -20.57 -17.45
CA ARG A 8 -3.56 -20.78 -16.60
C ARG A 8 -3.20 -19.59 -15.68
N PRO A 9 -3.24 -19.73 -14.34
CA PRO A 9 -2.67 -18.71 -13.47
C PRO A 9 -1.16 -18.63 -13.72
N LEU A 10 -0.77 -17.70 -14.60
CA LEU A 10 0.60 -17.44 -15.08
C LEU A 10 1.48 -16.78 -14.00
N LEU A 11 1.23 -17.08 -12.74
CA LEU A 11 1.96 -16.51 -11.62
C LEU A 11 2.48 -17.63 -10.74
N PRO A 12 3.78 -17.96 -10.83
CA PRO A 12 4.41 -18.81 -9.86
C PRO A 12 4.14 -18.21 -8.48
N ARG A 13 3.49 -19.03 -7.68
CA ARG A 13 3.09 -18.89 -6.28
C ARG A 13 4.26 -18.42 -5.38
N ARG A 14 4.70 -17.17 -5.55
CA ARG A 14 5.66 -16.45 -4.69
C ARG A 14 4.91 -15.32 -3.98
N ALA A 15 3.77 -15.64 -3.39
CA ALA A 15 3.29 -14.87 -2.25
C ALA A 15 4.10 -15.35 -1.04
N VAL A 16 5.29 -14.78 -0.84
CA VAL A 16 5.99 -14.95 0.44
C VAL A 16 5.12 -14.22 1.47
N PRO A 17 4.53 -14.92 2.45
CA PRO A 17 3.66 -14.29 3.42
C PRO A 17 4.45 -13.21 4.15
N LEU A 18 3.86 -12.01 4.27
CA LEU A 18 4.46 -10.94 5.05
C LEU A 18 4.56 -11.39 6.50
N THR A 19 5.73 -11.15 7.10
CA THR A 19 5.89 -11.34 8.53
C THR A 19 5.11 -10.25 9.29
N ARG A 20 4.60 -10.57 10.50
CA ARG A 20 3.93 -9.58 11.38
C ARG A 20 4.67 -8.23 11.50
N PRO A 21 6.01 -8.18 11.66
CA PRO A 21 6.73 -6.90 11.69
C PRO A 21 6.67 -6.15 10.35
N GLU A 22 6.76 -6.84 9.20
CA GLU A 22 6.64 -6.18 7.89
C GLU A 22 5.23 -5.60 7.70
N LEU A 23 4.18 -6.31 8.14
CA LEU A 23 2.81 -5.79 8.14
C LEU A 23 2.68 -4.56 9.03
N ALA A 24 3.23 -4.59 10.25
CA ALA A 24 3.20 -3.46 11.16
C ALA A 24 3.91 -2.23 10.57
N VAL A 25 5.10 -2.41 10.00
CA VAL A 25 5.84 -1.33 9.31
C VAL A 25 5.03 -0.78 8.14
N ALA A 26 4.39 -1.64 7.35
CA ALA A 26 3.57 -1.21 6.23
C ALA A 26 2.34 -0.40 6.69
N VAL A 27 1.65 -0.84 7.73
CA VAL A 27 0.49 -0.11 8.29
C VAL A 27 0.94 1.23 8.87
N VAL A 28 1.99 1.26 9.69
CA VAL A 28 2.50 2.51 10.25
C VAL A 28 2.93 3.48 9.15
N SER A 29 3.66 2.99 8.15
CA SER A 29 4.11 3.82 7.02
C SER A 29 2.94 4.38 6.22
N LEU A 30 1.92 3.56 5.96
CA LEU A 30 0.71 3.98 5.26
C LEU A 30 -0.04 5.06 6.05
N VAL A 31 -0.25 4.85 7.35
CA VAL A 31 -0.93 5.82 8.22
C VAL A 31 -0.18 7.15 8.23
N THR A 32 1.15 7.12 8.32
CA THR A 32 1.98 8.32 8.25
C THR A 32 1.85 9.03 6.90
N LEU A 33 1.85 8.30 5.76
CA LEU A 33 1.63 8.90 4.44
C LEU A 33 0.24 9.53 4.34
N VAL A 34 -0.80 8.83 4.79
CA VAL A 34 -2.18 9.33 4.76
C VAL A 34 -2.29 10.60 5.59
N PHE A 35 -1.67 10.63 6.78
CA PHE A 35 -1.62 11.83 7.61
C PHE A 35 -0.87 12.98 6.91
N HIS A 36 0.28 12.70 6.30
CA HIS A 36 1.05 13.70 5.54
C HIS A 36 0.22 14.31 4.40
N CYS A 37 -0.44 13.48 3.60
CA CYS A 37 -1.33 13.94 2.53
C CYS A 37 -2.54 14.72 3.08
N ALA A 38 -3.14 14.24 4.18
CA ALA A 38 -4.26 14.90 4.82
C ALA A 38 -3.87 16.28 5.38
N ALA A 39 -2.69 16.41 5.98
CA ALA A 39 -2.18 17.67 6.52
C ALA A 39 -1.94 18.74 5.44
N MET A 40 -1.69 18.33 4.20
CA MET A 40 -1.58 19.25 3.07
C MET A 40 -2.93 19.71 2.51
N PHE A 41 -3.89 18.79 2.35
CA PHE A 41 -5.15 19.09 1.65
C PHE A 41 -6.33 19.42 2.56
N PHE A 42 -6.31 18.90 3.78
CA PHE A 42 -7.42 18.95 4.73
C PHE A 42 -6.99 19.60 6.06
N THR A 43 -6.25 20.70 5.97
CA THR A 43 -5.80 21.51 7.12
C THR A 43 -6.87 21.73 8.20
N PRO A 44 -8.11 22.14 7.87
CA PRO A 44 -9.14 22.39 8.87
C PRO A 44 -9.54 21.13 9.64
N TRP A 45 -9.34 19.95 9.05
CA TRP A 45 -9.61 18.67 9.69
C TRP A 45 -8.40 18.19 10.50
N THR A 46 -7.19 18.33 9.99
CA THR A 46 -5.99 17.88 10.73
C THR A 46 -5.70 18.73 11.95
N ASP A 47 -5.95 20.04 11.89
CA ASP A 47 -5.68 20.95 13.02
C ASP A 47 -6.70 20.80 14.15
N THR A 48 -7.84 20.14 13.91
CA THR A 48 -8.81 19.80 14.96
C THR A 48 -8.37 18.63 15.84
N LEU A 49 -7.38 17.85 15.40
CA LEU A 49 -6.82 16.77 16.20
C LEU A 49 -5.87 17.36 17.26
N PRO A 50 -5.88 16.84 18.50
CA PRO A 50 -4.95 17.30 19.52
C PRO A 50 -3.50 17.09 19.08
N GLY A 51 -2.75 18.17 18.92
CA GLY A 51 -1.37 18.17 18.42
C GLY A 51 -1.24 18.17 16.88
N GLY A 52 -2.34 18.22 16.14
CA GLY A 52 -2.35 18.24 14.67
C GLY A 52 -1.68 19.47 14.08
N GLU A 53 -1.87 20.64 14.71
CA GLU A 53 -1.26 21.91 14.27
C GLU A 53 0.28 21.85 14.37
N PHE A 54 0.82 21.33 15.48
CA PHE A 54 2.26 21.18 15.70
C PHE A 54 2.94 20.20 14.74
N LEU A 55 2.23 19.14 14.34
CA LEU A 55 2.73 18.12 13.42
C LEU A 55 2.51 18.49 11.95
N GLY A 56 1.43 19.19 11.64
CA GLY A 56 1.03 19.58 10.28
C GLY A 56 1.80 20.79 9.76
N GLU A 57 2.12 21.77 10.61
CA GLU A 57 2.85 22.98 10.22
C GLU A 57 4.19 22.71 9.49
N PRO A 58 5.09 21.87 10.00
CA PRO A 58 6.35 21.57 9.28
C PRO A 58 6.14 20.79 7.96
N ILE A 59 4.99 20.12 7.79
CA ILE A 59 4.63 19.42 6.53
C ILE A 59 4.19 20.43 5.48
N ARG A 60 3.35 21.41 5.89
CA ARG A 60 2.80 22.47 5.03
C ARG A 60 3.85 23.44 4.53
N GLN A 61 4.92 23.65 5.31
CA GLN A 61 6.03 24.51 4.92
C GLN A 61 6.84 23.99 3.72
N LEU A 62 6.56 22.77 3.22
CA LEU A 62 7.22 22.17 2.05
C LEU A 62 8.76 22.15 2.13
N GLY A 63 9.31 22.33 3.34
CA GLY A 63 10.74 22.36 3.57
C GLY A 63 11.35 20.96 3.65
N THR A 64 12.61 20.90 4.06
CA THR A 64 13.37 19.65 4.21
C THR A 64 12.66 18.62 5.10
N VAL A 65 11.94 19.07 6.14
CA VAL A 65 11.17 18.18 7.03
C VAL A 65 10.02 17.50 6.28
N SER A 66 9.34 18.21 5.38
CA SER A 66 8.29 17.66 4.52
C SER A 66 8.83 16.57 3.57
N HIS A 67 10.04 16.78 3.02
CA HIS A 67 10.73 15.75 2.23
C HIS A 67 10.98 14.47 3.02
N TRP A 68 11.55 14.59 4.23
CA TRP A 68 11.86 13.42 5.06
C TRP A 68 10.61 12.70 5.54
N THR A 69 9.60 13.44 5.97
CA THR A 69 8.32 12.87 6.44
C THR A 69 7.54 12.18 5.32
N TYR A 70 7.80 12.51 4.05
CA TYR A 70 7.28 11.78 2.90
C TYR A 70 8.14 10.55 2.51
N TRP A 71 9.44 10.77 2.26
CA TRP A 71 10.31 9.74 1.67
C TRP A 71 10.63 8.60 2.63
N LEU A 72 10.77 8.86 3.94
CA LEU A 72 11.05 7.81 4.93
C LEU A 72 9.93 6.76 4.96
N PRO A 73 8.67 7.12 5.21
CA PRO A 73 7.60 6.12 5.25
C PRO A 73 7.30 5.55 3.86
N ALA A 74 7.50 6.30 2.77
CA ALA A 74 7.36 5.76 1.42
C ALA A 74 8.39 4.63 1.15
N GLY A 75 9.65 4.86 1.51
CA GLY A 75 10.72 3.86 1.42
C GLY A 75 10.48 2.67 2.34
N ALA A 76 10.03 2.92 3.58
CA ALA A 76 9.70 1.85 4.53
C ALA A 76 8.53 0.98 4.03
N LEU A 77 7.51 1.58 3.43
CA LEU A 77 6.39 0.88 2.80
C LEU A 77 6.89 -0.04 1.67
N LEU A 78 7.73 0.48 0.78
CA LEU A 78 8.33 -0.30 -0.31
C LEU A 78 9.20 -1.45 0.20
N LEU A 79 10.01 -1.21 1.23
CA LEU A 79 10.83 -2.24 1.86
C LEU A 79 9.99 -3.34 2.51
N ALA A 80 8.86 -2.99 3.12
CA ALA A 80 7.93 -3.96 3.70
C ALA A 80 7.30 -4.85 2.61
N VAL A 81 6.91 -4.28 1.47
CA VAL A 81 6.28 -5.04 0.38
C VAL A 81 7.26 -5.64 -0.63
N ARG A 82 8.58 -5.44 -0.47
CA ARG A 82 9.61 -5.89 -1.44
C ARG A 82 9.64 -7.40 -1.67
N ARG A 83 9.18 -8.18 -0.69
CA ARG A 83 9.14 -9.66 -0.76
C ARG A 83 7.91 -10.18 -1.51
N LEU A 84 6.99 -9.30 -1.88
CA LEU A 84 5.81 -9.63 -2.67
C LEU A 84 6.17 -9.81 -4.15
N TRP A 85 5.19 -10.23 -4.97
CA TRP A 85 5.37 -10.38 -6.41
C TRP A 85 5.92 -9.09 -7.03
N TRP A 86 7.08 -9.18 -7.70
CA TRP A 86 7.95 -8.06 -8.08
C TRP A 86 7.30 -6.87 -8.82
N PRO A 87 6.29 -7.03 -9.69
CA PRO A 87 5.67 -5.86 -10.32
C PRO A 87 4.80 -5.04 -9.36
N ALA A 88 4.24 -5.62 -8.31
CA ALA A 88 3.43 -4.87 -7.35
C ALA A 88 4.22 -3.75 -6.62
N PRO A 89 5.40 -4.01 -6.00
CA PRO A 89 6.20 -2.95 -5.40
C PRO A 89 6.77 -1.98 -6.43
N VAL A 90 6.99 -2.40 -7.69
CA VAL A 90 7.43 -1.49 -8.76
C VAL A 90 6.33 -0.49 -9.11
N VAL A 91 5.10 -0.95 -9.31
CA VAL A 91 3.95 -0.07 -9.58
C VAL A 91 3.73 0.90 -8.42
N LEU A 92 3.81 0.41 -7.17
CA LEU A 92 3.70 1.27 -5.99
C LEU A 92 4.85 2.29 -5.92
N ALA A 93 6.09 1.89 -6.22
CA ALA A 93 7.25 2.78 -6.21
C ALA A 93 7.11 3.89 -7.26
N VAL A 94 6.66 3.55 -8.46
CA VAL A 94 6.41 4.53 -9.53
C VAL A 94 5.31 5.50 -9.12
N ALA A 95 4.22 5.01 -8.52
CA ALA A 95 3.14 5.87 -8.07
C ALA A 95 3.59 6.84 -6.96
N LEU A 96 4.32 6.34 -5.96
CA LEU A 96 4.89 7.14 -4.88
C LEU A 96 5.93 8.15 -5.41
N ALA A 97 6.77 7.75 -6.37
CA ALA A 97 7.69 8.70 -7.01
C ALA A 97 6.92 9.81 -7.72
N GLY A 98 5.86 9.47 -8.46
CA GLY A 98 5.00 10.46 -9.12
C GLY A 98 4.31 11.42 -8.16
N VAL A 99 3.79 10.93 -7.03
CA VAL A 99 3.23 11.78 -5.95
C VAL A 99 4.29 12.75 -5.41
N GLY A 100 5.48 12.25 -5.07
CA GLY A 100 6.57 13.08 -4.55
C GLY A 100 7.04 14.13 -5.56
N ILE A 101 7.20 13.73 -6.83
CA ILE A 101 7.57 14.64 -7.94
C ILE A 101 6.52 15.74 -8.07
N THR A 102 5.24 15.37 -8.14
CA THR A 102 4.16 16.36 -8.33
C THR A 102 3.90 17.24 -7.11
N MET A 103 4.39 16.86 -5.93
CA MET A 103 4.28 17.64 -4.70
C MET A 103 5.38 18.71 -4.58
N PHE A 104 6.63 18.37 -4.96
CA PHE A 104 7.79 19.26 -4.78
C PHE A 104 8.13 20.10 -6.02
N TRP A 105 7.50 19.83 -7.16
CA TRP A 105 7.62 20.62 -8.37
C TRP A 105 6.30 21.33 -8.72
N PRO A 106 6.36 22.42 -9.52
CA PRO A 106 5.18 23.21 -9.90
C PRO A 106 4.34 22.47 -10.94
N TYR A 107 3.60 21.46 -10.51
CA TYR A 107 2.60 20.74 -11.30
C TYR A 107 1.18 21.16 -10.90
N MET A 108 0.22 20.96 -11.80
CA MET A 108 -1.19 21.22 -11.49
C MET A 108 -1.70 20.24 -10.42
N LEU A 109 -2.57 20.73 -9.54
CA LEU A 109 -3.21 19.93 -8.49
C LEU A 109 -3.90 18.67 -9.02
N VAL A 110 -4.55 18.77 -10.18
CA VAL A 110 -5.21 17.63 -10.83
C VAL A 110 -4.23 16.50 -11.14
N THR A 111 -3.02 16.84 -11.59
CA THR A 111 -1.97 15.86 -11.88
C THR A 111 -1.51 15.16 -10.60
N HIS A 112 -1.34 15.91 -9.51
CA HIS A 112 -0.99 15.35 -8.21
C HIS A 112 -2.06 14.38 -7.68
N LEU A 113 -3.34 14.76 -7.77
CA LEU A 113 -4.46 13.91 -7.39
C LEU A 113 -4.55 12.63 -8.23
N ALA A 114 -4.23 12.69 -9.52
CA ALA A 114 -4.18 11.50 -10.38
C ALA A 114 -3.09 10.51 -9.91
N TRP A 115 -1.91 11.00 -9.52
CA TRP A 115 -0.85 10.16 -8.94
C TRP A 115 -1.22 9.60 -7.57
N LEU A 116 -1.89 10.39 -6.72
CA LEU A 116 -2.44 9.91 -5.44
C LEU A 116 -3.46 8.80 -5.65
N ALA A 117 -4.37 8.95 -6.62
CA ALA A 117 -5.34 7.93 -6.97
C ALA A 117 -4.64 6.65 -7.46
N ALA A 118 -3.63 6.77 -8.31
CA ALA A 118 -2.83 5.64 -8.79
C ALA A 118 -2.11 4.92 -7.63
N ALA A 119 -1.55 5.66 -6.68
CA ALA A 119 -0.91 5.11 -5.48
C ALA A 119 -1.92 4.37 -4.59
N GLY A 120 -3.11 4.94 -4.39
CA GLY A 120 -4.20 4.31 -3.65
C GLY A 120 -4.69 3.01 -4.30
N LEU A 121 -4.89 3.01 -5.62
CA LEU A 121 -5.22 1.81 -6.40
C LEU A 121 -4.14 0.74 -6.25
N ALA A 122 -2.87 1.08 -6.44
CA ALA A 122 -1.75 0.16 -6.28
C ALA A 122 -1.74 -0.47 -4.88
N TRP A 123 -1.98 0.34 -3.84
CA TRP A 123 -2.07 -0.14 -2.47
C TRP A 123 -3.25 -1.08 -2.25
N VAL A 124 -4.44 -0.77 -2.77
CA VAL A 124 -5.62 -1.64 -2.67
C VAL A 124 -5.38 -2.99 -3.33
N PHE A 125 -4.74 -3.01 -4.51
CA PHE A 125 -4.34 -4.25 -5.17
C PHE A 125 -3.36 -5.07 -4.33
N ILE A 126 -2.36 -4.42 -3.72
CA ILE A 126 -1.40 -5.08 -2.82
C ILE A 126 -2.11 -5.64 -1.59
N ALA A 127 -2.94 -4.84 -0.93
CA ALA A 127 -3.70 -5.26 0.25
C ALA A 127 -4.64 -6.43 -0.07
N GLY A 128 -5.34 -6.39 -1.21
CA GLY A 128 -6.18 -7.48 -1.68
C GLY A 128 -5.41 -8.77 -1.91
N ALA A 129 -4.21 -8.69 -2.51
CA ALA A 129 -3.33 -9.84 -2.69
C ALA A 129 -2.84 -10.43 -1.35
N LEU A 130 -2.60 -9.58 -0.35
CA LEU A 130 -2.19 -10.01 0.99
C LEU A 130 -3.32 -10.74 1.73
N ILE A 131 -4.56 -10.28 1.61
CA ILE A 131 -5.73 -10.90 2.26
C ILE A 131 -6.14 -12.18 1.54
N GLY A 132 -6.19 -12.17 0.20
CA GLY A 132 -6.62 -13.31 -0.62
C GLY A 132 -5.69 -14.53 -0.58
N GLY A 133 -4.41 -14.35 -0.23
CA GLY A 133 -3.46 -15.45 -0.09
C GLY A 133 -3.70 -16.36 1.13
N GLY A 134 -4.45 -15.91 2.13
CA GLY A 134 -4.70 -16.63 3.38
C GLY A 134 -5.85 -17.67 3.34
N SER A 135 -6.76 -17.56 2.37
CA SER A 135 -8.01 -18.34 2.37
C SER A 135 -7.93 -19.72 1.71
N GLY A 136 -6.73 -20.18 1.33
CA GLY A 136 -6.54 -21.45 0.60
C GLY A 136 -6.27 -22.71 1.46
N ALA A 137 -6.16 -22.58 2.78
CA ALA A 137 -5.87 -23.72 3.68
C ALA A 137 -7.15 -24.20 4.38
N HIS A 138 -8.08 -24.78 3.61
CA HIS A 138 -9.09 -25.66 4.19
C HIS A 138 -8.52 -27.08 4.14
N PRO A 139 -8.07 -27.68 5.26
CA PRO A 139 -7.77 -29.10 5.28
C PRO A 139 -9.09 -29.82 5.09
N ALA A 140 -9.34 -30.27 3.85
CA ALA A 140 -10.40 -31.21 3.56
C ALA A 140 -10.24 -32.39 4.52
N SER A 141 -11.15 -32.47 5.48
CA SER A 141 -11.38 -33.64 6.32
C SER A 141 -11.51 -34.84 5.40
N ARG A 142 -10.45 -35.64 5.31
CA ARG A 142 -10.47 -36.92 4.61
C ARG A 142 -11.29 -37.87 5.49
N PRO A 143 -12.49 -38.30 5.10
CA PRO A 143 -13.18 -39.33 5.86
C PRO A 143 -12.35 -40.61 5.81
N ALA A 144 -12.08 -41.18 6.99
CA ALA A 144 -11.38 -42.44 7.13
C ALA A 144 -12.15 -43.54 6.36
N PRO A 145 -11.47 -44.42 5.60
CA PRO A 145 -12.14 -45.55 4.97
C PRO A 145 -12.67 -46.47 6.06
N ALA A 146 -14.00 -46.66 6.06
CA ALA A 146 -14.66 -47.69 6.85
C ALA A 146 -14.07 -49.05 6.45
N ARG A 147 -13.40 -49.71 7.40
CA ARG A 147 -12.97 -51.09 7.26
C ARG A 147 -14.22 -51.96 7.26
N VAL A 148 -14.51 -52.58 6.12
CA VAL A 148 -15.55 -53.60 5.99
C VAL A 148 -14.85 -54.96 5.91
N GLY A 149 -15.23 -55.87 6.82
CA GLY A 149 -15.03 -57.32 6.72
C GLY A 149 -13.65 -57.82 7.07
#